data_AF-A0A6M2A9P7-F1
#
_entry.id   AF-A0A6M2A9P7-F1
#
_cell.length_a   1.000
_cell.length_b   1.000
_cell.length_c   1.000
_cell.angle_alpha   90.00
_cell.angle_beta   90.00
_cell.angle_gamma   90.00
#
_symmetry.space_group_name_H-M   'P 1'
#
loop_
_entity.id
_entity.type
_entity.pdbx_description
1 polymer ?
#
loop_
_entity_poly.entity_id
_entity_poly.type
_entity_poly.pdbx_seq_one_letter_code
_entity_poly.pdbx_strand_id
1 'polypeptide(L)'
;MIVTLAPEQRKFYFRNGYLVLEDLVPKSTLGQVRLAVEELAKKMPGYQVENAFRALPIVGKMVQKGKFGPLLFQLLEKKPIRIKSDLFLQENEPFPELEDEECGLFFPLQGDNLGQAIFYRQTPPELYKEQRGCYLLFVFTTKHLNEERHPRVFR
;
A
#
# COMPACT_ATOMS: atom_id res chain seq x y z
N MET A 1 -10.52 -16.55 -8.59
CA MET A 1 -10.83 -16.27 -7.17
C MET A 1 -10.84 -14.77 -6.94
N ILE A 2 -12.03 -14.20 -6.72
CA ILE A 2 -12.22 -12.79 -6.34
C ILE A 2 -11.95 -12.70 -4.84
N VAL A 3 -11.13 -11.75 -4.41
CA VAL A 3 -10.90 -11.53 -2.98
C VAL A 3 -11.99 -10.56 -2.50
N THR A 4 -12.84 -11.04 -1.60
CA THR A 4 -13.97 -10.28 -1.05
C THR A 4 -13.80 -10.18 0.46
N LEU A 5 -14.07 -9.00 1.03
CA LEU A 5 -14.04 -8.80 2.46
C LEU A 5 -15.29 -9.40 3.10
N ALA A 6 -15.13 -10.09 4.22
CA ALA A 6 -16.26 -10.47 5.05
C ALA A 6 -16.96 -9.20 5.59
N PRO A 7 -18.29 -9.24 5.82
CA PRO A 7 -19.03 -8.10 6.37
C PRO A 7 -18.42 -7.55 7.67
N GLU A 8 -17.87 -8.42 8.51
CA GLU A 8 -17.23 -8.09 9.79
C GLU A 8 -15.93 -7.32 9.57
N GLN A 9 -15.12 -7.69 8.58
CA GLN A 9 -13.90 -6.97 8.21
C GLN A 9 -14.21 -5.57 7.71
N ARG A 10 -15.26 -5.43 6.90
CA ARG A 10 -15.73 -4.13 6.40
C ARG A 10 -16.24 -3.25 7.54
N LYS A 11 -17.10 -3.79 8.42
CA LYS A 11 -17.56 -3.08 9.63
C LYS A 11 -16.38 -2.66 10.52
N PHE A 12 -15.41 -3.53 10.70
CA PHE A 12 -14.20 -3.23 11.48
C PHE A 12 -13.43 -2.05 10.87
N TYR A 13 -13.20 -2.06 9.55
CA TYR A 13 -12.51 -0.97 8.86
C TYR A 13 -13.23 0.38 9.03
N PHE A 14 -14.54 0.41 8.82
CA PHE A 14 -15.31 1.65 8.94
C PHE A 14 -15.39 2.17 10.37
N ARG A 15 -15.31 1.28 11.37
CA ARG A 15 -15.31 1.65 12.79
C ARG A 15 -13.94 2.10 13.28
N ASN A 16 -12.87 1.39 12.91
CA ASN A 16 -11.53 1.58 13.50
C ASN A 16 -10.59 2.40 12.60
N GLY A 17 -10.95 2.61 11.33
CA GLY A 17 -10.11 3.34 10.39
C GLY A 17 -9.03 2.50 9.73
N TYR A 18 -8.87 1.22 10.08
CA TYR A 18 -7.88 0.33 9.46
C TYR A 18 -8.36 -1.12 9.36
N LEU A 19 -7.67 -1.92 8.54
CA LEU A 19 -7.91 -3.34 8.37
C LEU A 19 -6.59 -4.03 8.03
N VAL A 20 -6.27 -5.12 8.74
CA VAL A 20 -5.10 -5.95 8.47
C VAL A 20 -5.58 -7.23 7.79
N LEU A 21 -4.94 -7.58 6.67
CA LEU A 21 -5.12 -8.85 5.98
C LEU A 21 -3.78 -9.58 5.89
N GLU A 22 -3.80 -10.88 6.11
CA GLU A 22 -2.63 -11.74 5.94
C GLU A 22 -2.56 -12.30 4.51
N ASP A 23 -1.33 -12.55 4.04
CA ASP A 23 -1.03 -13.28 2.80
C ASP A 23 -1.68 -12.73 1.52
N LEU A 24 -2.02 -11.43 1.50
CA LEU A 24 -2.51 -10.76 0.29
C LEU A 24 -1.45 -10.72 -0.81
N VAL A 25 -0.18 -10.64 -0.40
CA VAL A 25 1.00 -10.76 -1.24
C VAL A 25 1.93 -11.79 -0.61
N PRO A 26 2.45 -12.78 -1.37
CA PRO A 26 3.37 -13.77 -0.81
C PRO A 26 4.60 -13.13 -0.17
N LYS A 27 5.02 -13.63 1.00
CA LYS A 27 6.22 -13.16 1.71
C LYS A 27 7.47 -13.20 0.84
N SER A 28 7.57 -14.17 -0.07
CA SER A 28 8.67 -14.25 -1.06
C SER A 28 8.72 -13.04 -1.99
N THR A 29 7.56 -12.55 -2.43
CA THR A 29 7.45 -11.35 -3.28
C THR A 29 7.84 -10.11 -2.49
N LEU A 30 7.37 -9.98 -1.24
CA LEU A 30 7.75 -8.87 -0.37
C LEU A 30 9.25 -8.86 -0.07
N GLY A 31 9.86 -10.03 0.13
CA GLY A 31 11.31 -10.17 0.29
C GLY A 31 12.09 -9.73 -0.96
N GLN A 32 11.60 -10.06 -2.17
CA GLN A 32 12.20 -9.58 -3.41
C GLN A 32 12.05 -8.06 -3.59
N VAL A 33 10.90 -7.48 -3.20
CA VAL A 33 10.69 -6.02 -3.19
C VAL A 33 11.71 -5.36 -2.27
N ARG A 34 11.89 -5.86 -1.04
CA ARG A 34 12.89 -5.33 -0.10
C ARG A 34 14.28 -5.27 -0.71
N LEU A 35 14.75 -6.40 -1.26
CA LEU A 35 16.08 -6.48 -1.88
C LEU A 35 16.23 -5.49 -3.03
N ALA A 36 15.21 -5.37 -3.88
CA ALA A 36 15.24 -4.44 -5.01
C ALA A 36 15.33 -2.98 -4.55
N VAL A 37 14.63 -2.62 -3.45
CA VAL A 37 14.74 -1.27 -2.89
C VAL A 37 16.09 -1.03 -2.23
N GLU A 38 16.62 -1.99 -1.47
CA GLU A 38 17.95 -1.89 -0.86
C GLU A 38 19.04 -1.71 -1.92
N GLU A 39 18.95 -2.43 -3.04
CA GLU A 39 19.85 -2.25 -4.18
C GLU A 39 19.72 -0.87 -4.82
N LEU A 40 18.49 -0.35 -4.96
CA LEU A 40 18.26 0.98 -5.51
C LEU A 40 18.83 2.07 -4.60
N ALA A 41 18.60 1.95 -3.28
CA ALA A 41 19.13 2.86 -2.27
C ALA A 41 20.67 2.88 -2.25
N LYS A 42 21.31 1.72 -2.45
CA LYS A 42 22.78 1.64 -2.59
C LYS A 42 23.29 2.35 -3.84
N LYS A 43 22.57 2.23 -4.96
CA LYS A 43 22.94 2.87 -6.24
C LYS A 43 22.66 4.36 -6.25
N MET A 44 21.67 4.82 -5.49
CA MET A 44 21.25 6.22 -5.42
C MET A 44 21.02 6.64 -3.96
N PRO A 45 22.10 6.89 -3.20
CA PRO A 45 21.99 7.33 -1.81
C PRO A 45 21.19 8.65 -1.70
N GLY A 46 20.21 8.69 -0.81
CA GLY A 46 19.35 9.87 -0.60
C GLY A 46 18.17 9.98 -1.57
N TYR A 47 17.98 9.01 -2.48
CA TYR A 47 16.76 8.94 -3.27
C TYR A 47 15.61 8.44 -2.39
N GLN A 48 14.72 9.35 -1.99
CA GLN A 48 13.40 8.96 -1.53
C GLN A 48 12.73 8.24 -2.70
N VAL A 49 12.42 6.95 -2.52
CA VAL A 49 11.79 6.15 -3.58
C VAL A 49 10.30 6.50 -3.63
N GLU A 50 10.00 7.75 -3.98
CA GLU A 50 8.70 8.14 -4.50
C GLU A 50 8.54 7.50 -5.88
N ASN A 51 7.38 6.91 -6.16
CA ASN A 51 7.12 6.18 -7.39
C ASN A 51 7.90 4.85 -7.52
N ALA A 52 8.12 4.12 -6.43
CA ALA A 52 8.53 2.72 -6.43
C ALA A 52 7.79 1.85 -7.47
N PHE A 53 6.51 2.08 -7.73
CA PHE A 53 5.71 1.44 -8.77
C PHE A 53 6.31 1.64 -10.17
N ARG A 54 6.85 2.83 -10.45
CA ARG A 54 7.50 3.18 -11.72
C ARG A 54 8.97 2.78 -11.74
N ALA A 55 9.65 2.89 -10.60
CA ALA A 55 11.08 2.61 -10.47
C ALA A 55 11.39 1.11 -10.39
N LEU A 56 10.49 0.30 -9.84
CA LEU A 56 10.71 -1.11 -9.57
C LEU A 56 9.66 -1.97 -10.29
N PRO A 57 10.04 -2.70 -11.36
CA PRO A 57 9.13 -3.55 -12.13
C PRO A 57 8.39 -4.60 -11.30
N ILE A 58 9.01 -5.07 -10.20
CA ILE A 58 8.39 -6.02 -9.28
C ILE A 58 7.18 -5.42 -8.55
N VAL A 59 7.26 -4.15 -8.17
CA VAL A 59 6.16 -3.41 -7.52
C VAL A 59 5.01 -3.22 -8.52
N GLY A 60 5.33 -2.86 -9.77
CA GLY A 60 4.35 -2.79 -10.85
C GLY A 60 3.61 -4.11 -11.08
N LYS A 61 4.34 -5.22 -11.16
CA LYS A 61 3.76 -6.58 -11.26
C LYS A 61 2.92 -6.93 -10.03
N MET A 62 3.37 -6.54 -8.85
CA MET A 62 2.66 -6.80 -7.60
C MET A 62 1.31 -6.08 -7.57
N VAL A 63 1.22 -4.82 -8.01
CA VAL A 63 -0.04 -4.08 -8.08
C VAL A 63 -0.97 -4.61 -9.19
N GLN A 64 -0.41 -4.98 -10.34
CA GLN A 64 -1.21 -5.53 -11.45
C GLN A 64 -1.79 -6.92 -11.14
N LYS A 65 -1.05 -7.76 -10.41
CA LYS A 65 -1.47 -9.11 -10.01
C LYS A 65 -2.19 -9.15 -8.67
N GLY A 66 -1.80 -8.25 -7.77
CA GLY A 66 -2.41 -8.05 -6.47
C GLY A 66 -3.81 -7.55 -6.70
N LYS A 67 -4.79 -8.37 -6.31
CA LYS A 67 -6.22 -8.11 -6.54
C LYS A 67 -6.73 -7.02 -5.59
N PHE A 68 -6.02 -5.89 -5.52
CA PHE A 68 -6.30 -4.78 -4.62
C PHE A 68 -7.54 -4.02 -5.06
N GLY A 69 -7.78 -3.89 -6.38
CA GLY A 69 -8.92 -3.15 -6.92
C GLY A 69 -10.28 -3.53 -6.31
N PRO A 70 -10.67 -4.83 -6.31
CA PRO A 70 -11.90 -5.27 -5.66
C PRO A 70 -11.98 -4.97 -4.15
N LEU A 71 -10.86 -5.09 -3.44
CA LEU A 71 -10.79 -4.77 -2.00
C LEU A 71 -10.95 -3.26 -1.78
N LEU A 72 -10.19 -2.46 -2.52
CA LEU A 72 -10.25 -1.00 -2.48
C LEU A 72 -11.66 -0.50 -2.82
N PHE A 73 -12.35 -1.12 -3.78
CA PHE A 73 -13.74 -0.77 -4.09
C PHE A 73 -14.70 -1.03 -2.92
N GLN A 74 -14.49 -2.11 -2.17
CA GLN A 74 -15.29 -2.40 -0.97
C GLN A 74 -14.98 -1.43 0.20
N LEU A 75 -13.77 -0.87 0.24
CA LEU A 75 -13.33 0.05 1.29
C LEU A 75 -13.61 1.53 0.98
N LEU A 76 -13.50 1.94 -0.28
CA LEU A 76 -13.72 3.32 -0.74
C LEU A 76 -15.15 3.55 -1.23
N GLU A 77 -15.88 2.49 -1.59
CA GLU A 77 -17.29 2.52 -2.04
C GLU A 77 -17.55 3.41 -3.27
N LYS A 78 -16.49 3.86 -3.94
CA LYS A 78 -16.53 4.79 -5.07
C LYS A 78 -15.58 4.35 -6.18
N LYS A 79 -15.87 4.82 -7.39
CA LYS A 79 -15.05 4.63 -8.60
C LYS A 79 -14.88 5.97 -9.33
N PRO A 80 -13.82 6.12 -10.15
CA PRO A 80 -12.71 5.18 -10.38
C PRO A 80 -11.72 5.16 -9.21
N ILE A 81 -10.91 4.11 -9.08
CA ILE A 81 -9.82 4.06 -8.07
C ILE A 81 -8.46 4.17 -8.77
N ARG A 82 -7.63 5.10 -8.28
CA ARG A 82 -6.34 5.47 -8.84
C ARG A 82 -5.25 5.44 -7.78
N ILE A 83 -4.00 5.19 -8.18
CA ILE A 83 -2.84 5.38 -7.30
C ILE A 83 -2.49 6.87 -7.30
N LYS A 84 -2.64 7.53 -6.15
CA LYS A 84 -2.17 8.91 -5.93
C LYS A 84 -0.66 8.93 -5.80
N SER A 85 -0.12 8.10 -4.92
CA SER A 85 1.31 7.99 -4.68
C SER A 85 1.66 6.58 -4.24
N ASP A 86 2.94 6.28 -4.35
CA ASP A 86 3.53 5.08 -3.80
C ASP A 86 4.92 5.42 -3.26
N LEU A 87 5.17 4.97 -2.04
CA LEU A 87 6.29 5.40 -1.21
C LEU A 87 6.97 4.17 -0.63
N PHE A 88 8.28 4.23 -0.56
CA PHE A 88 9.04 3.36 0.32
C PHE A 88 9.39 4.14 1.58
N LEU A 89 8.96 3.65 2.73
CA LEU A 89 9.23 4.27 4.03
C LEU A 89 10.32 3.47 4.74
N GLN A 90 11.41 4.14 5.09
CA GLN A 90 12.50 3.66 5.92
C GLN A 90 12.26 4.00 7.40
N GLU A 91 13.16 3.51 8.27
CA GLU A 91 13.05 3.72 9.71
C GLU A 91 12.89 5.21 10.06
N ASN A 92 11.86 5.51 10.86
CA ASN A 92 11.50 6.84 11.33
C ASN A 92 10.95 7.80 10.26
N GLU A 93 10.75 7.35 9.02
CA GLU A 93 10.01 8.16 8.04
C GLU A 93 8.51 8.17 8.41
N PRO A 94 7.87 9.35 8.46
CA PRO A 94 6.48 9.44 8.84
C PRO A 94 5.60 8.85 7.74
N PHE A 95 4.54 8.16 8.15
CA PHE A 95 3.45 7.86 7.22
C PHE A 95 2.73 9.16 6.83
N PRO A 96 2.33 9.30 5.56
CA PRO A 96 1.53 10.44 5.15
C PRO A 96 0.15 10.38 5.81
N GLU A 97 -0.32 11.54 6.24
CA GLU A 97 -1.74 11.75 6.53
C GLU A 97 -2.54 11.68 5.23
N LEU A 98 -3.67 10.98 5.28
CA LEU A 98 -4.53 10.78 4.12
C LEU A 98 -5.69 11.76 4.14
N GLU A 99 -6.05 12.26 2.96
CA GLU A 99 -7.23 13.10 2.77
C GLU A 99 -8.52 12.25 2.81
N ASP A 100 -9.65 12.94 2.93
CA ASP A 100 -10.95 12.30 2.72
C ASP A 100 -11.01 11.68 1.31
N GLU A 101 -11.63 10.50 1.23
CA GLU A 101 -11.70 9.64 0.03
C GLU A 101 -10.38 8.98 -0.39
N GLU A 102 -9.40 8.94 0.50
CA GLU A 102 -8.15 8.19 0.31
C GLU A 102 -8.11 6.92 1.14
N CYS A 103 -7.37 5.93 0.64
CA CYS A 103 -7.09 4.69 1.31
C CYS A 103 -5.62 4.37 1.14
N GLY A 104 -4.92 4.27 2.26
CA GLY A 104 -3.53 3.81 2.28
C GLY A 104 -3.50 2.30 2.39
N LEU A 105 -2.58 1.69 1.67
CA LEU A 105 -2.26 0.26 1.75
C LEU A 105 -0.75 0.13 1.92
N PHE A 106 -0.29 -0.38 3.05
CA PHE A 106 1.12 -0.64 3.24
C PHE A 106 1.42 -2.10 3.56
N PHE A 107 2.63 -2.50 3.21
CA PHE A 107 3.20 -3.82 3.42
C PHE A 107 4.48 -3.68 4.24
N PRO A 108 4.55 -4.28 5.44
CA PRO A 108 5.81 -4.46 6.14
C PRO A 108 6.72 -5.37 5.33
N LEU A 109 7.95 -4.93 5.10
CA LEU A 109 8.95 -5.64 4.32
C LEU A 109 9.94 -6.41 5.20
N GLN A 110 9.83 -6.29 6.51
CA GLN A 110 10.67 -6.98 7.50
C GLN A 110 9.92 -7.19 8.83
N GLY A 111 10.50 -8.00 9.71
CA GLY A 111 9.98 -8.26 11.05
C GLY A 111 8.80 -9.24 11.08
N ASP A 112 8.16 -9.33 12.25
CA ASP A 112 7.09 -10.30 12.53
C ASP A 112 5.82 -10.05 11.72
N ASN A 113 5.63 -8.82 11.26
CA ASN A 113 4.49 -8.40 10.45
C ASN A 113 4.69 -8.66 8.94
N LEU A 114 5.79 -9.30 8.52
CA LEU A 114 6.02 -9.65 7.12
C LEU A 114 4.93 -10.60 6.60
N GLY A 115 4.27 -10.18 5.52
CA GLY A 115 3.13 -10.89 4.91
C GLY A 115 1.78 -10.19 5.14
N GLN A 116 1.75 -9.21 6.05
CA GLN A 116 0.57 -8.40 6.27
C GLN A 116 0.39 -7.34 5.17
N ALA A 117 -0.88 -7.04 4.92
CA ALA A 117 -1.35 -5.95 4.09
C ALA A 117 -2.29 -5.09 4.94
N ILE A 118 -1.88 -3.87 5.24
CA ILE A 118 -2.59 -2.99 6.15
C ILE A 118 -3.24 -1.87 5.36
N PHE A 119 -4.56 -1.86 5.36
CA PHE A 119 -5.38 -0.78 4.83
C PHE A 119 -5.66 0.23 5.94
N TYR A 120 -5.66 1.52 5.64
CA TYR A 120 -6.03 2.56 6.60
C TYR A 120 -6.67 3.81 5.95
N ARG A 121 -7.39 4.57 6.78
CA ARG A 121 -7.97 5.89 6.50
C ARG A 121 -7.34 6.92 7.44
N GLN A 122 -7.02 8.09 6.91
CA GLN A 122 -6.42 9.22 7.63
C GLN A 122 -5.04 8.91 8.22
N THR A 123 -4.94 8.04 9.23
CA THR A 123 -3.66 7.66 9.86
C THR A 123 -3.52 6.15 10.02
N PRO A 124 -2.31 5.59 9.92
CA PRO A 124 -2.11 4.16 10.12
C PRO A 124 -2.31 3.78 11.59
N PRO A 125 -2.58 2.49 11.89
CA PRO A 125 -2.66 2.02 13.26
C PRO A 125 -1.36 2.24 14.04
N GLU A 126 -1.44 2.73 15.29
CA GLU A 126 -0.30 3.10 16.14
C GLU A 126 0.77 2.00 16.24
N LEU A 127 0.34 0.74 16.30
CA LEU A 127 1.23 -0.44 16.33
C LEU A 127 2.29 -0.44 15.21
N TYR A 128 2.01 0.20 14.07
CA TYR A 128 2.91 0.27 12.93
C TYR A 128 3.61 1.63 12.79
N LYS A 129 3.16 2.67 13.51
CA LYS A 129 3.86 3.96 13.58
C LYS A 129 5.13 3.87 14.42
N GLU A 130 5.06 3.10 15.52
CA GLU A 130 6.16 2.97 16.47
C GLU A 130 7.21 1.92 16.09
N GLN A 131 6.87 1.05 15.13
CA GLN A 131 7.80 0.03 14.66
C GLN A 131 8.86 0.63 13.73
N ARG A 132 10.14 0.53 14.13
CA ARG A 132 11.30 0.73 13.24
C ARG A 132 11.24 -0.31 12.14
N GLY A 133 10.68 0.11 11.00
CA GLY A 133 10.31 -0.79 9.93
C GLY A 133 10.63 -0.20 8.57
N CYS A 134 10.59 -1.11 7.61
CA CYS A 134 10.69 -0.81 6.20
C CYS A 134 9.36 -1.19 5.56
N TYR A 135 8.71 -0.23 4.91
CA TYR A 135 7.36 -0.38 4.38
C TYR A 135 7.29 0.01 2.91
N LEU A 136 6.48 -0.73 2.15
CA LEU A 136 5.99 -0.28 0.86
C LEU A 136 4.56 0.21 1.03
N LEU A 137 4.32 1.48 0.75
CA LEU A 137 3.02 2.15 0.88
C LEU A 137 2.48 2.53 -0.49
N PHE A 138 1.18 2.32 -0.69
CA PHE A 138 0.40 2.89 -1.79
C PHE A 138 -0.72 3.75 -1.21
N VAL A 139 -0.91 4.93 -1.77
CA VAL A 139 -2.07 5.77 -1.50
C VAL A 139 -3.00 5.70 -2.70
N PHE A 140 -4.23 5.26 -2.45
CA PHE A 140 -5.29 5.21 -3.44
C PHE A 140 -6.29 6.33 -3.20
N THR A 141 -6.87 6.86 -4.27
CA THR A 141 -7.92 7.88 -4.19
C THR A 141 -8.99 7.64 -5.24
N THR A 142 -10.18 8.17 -4.98
CA THR A 142 -11.26 8.29 -5.97
C THR A 142 -11.33 9.65 -6.64
N LYS A 143 -10.52 10.61 -6.20
CA LYS A 143 -10.42 11.94 -6.83
C LYS A 143 -9.91 11.82 -8.25
N HIS A 144 -10.37 12.72 -9.11
CA HIS A 144 -9.88 12.79 -10.47
C HIS A 144 -8.42 13.27 -10.47
N LEU A 145 -7.52 12.42 -10.98
CA LEU A 145 -6.10 12.73 -11.16
C LEU A 145 -5.72 12.64 -12.63
N ASN A 146 -4.67 13.36 -13.05
CA ASN A 146 -4.14 13.28 -14.41
C ASN A 146 -3.72 11.83 -14.73
N GLU A 147 -4.27 11.26 -15.81
CA GLU A 147 -4.15 9.85 -16.18
C GLU A 147 -2.73 9.38 -16.49
N GLU A 148 -1.90 10.25 -17.07
CA GLU A 148 -0.51 9.91 -17.40
C GLU A 148 0.36 9.76 -16.14
N ARG A 149 -0.05 10.40 -15.05
CA ARG A 149 0.67 10.40 -13.78
C ARG A 149 0.12 9.36 -12.78
N HIS A 150 -1.15 9.00 -12.89
CA HIS A 150 -1.84 8.20 -11.88
C HIS A 150 -2.64 7.04 -12.51
N PRO A 151 -2.02 5.84 -12.63
CA PRO A 151 -2.67 4.71 -13.28
C PRO A 151 -3.92 4.28 -12.53
N ARG A 152 -4.97 3.93 -13.28
CA ARG A 152 -6.19 3.34 -12.73
C ARG A 152 -5.90 1.89 -12.33
N VAL A 153 -6.30 1.52 -11.12
CA VAL A 153 -6.12 0.14 -10.60
C VAL A 153 -7.42 -0.64 -10.66
N PHE A 154 -8.55 0.06 -10.78
CA PHE A 154 -9.85 -0.56 -10.92
C PHE A 154 -10.73 0.28 -11.86
N ARG A 155 -11.25 -0.38 -12.91
CA ARG A 155 -12.24 0.19 -13.84
C ARG A 155 -13.66 -0.13 -13.36
#